data_AF-A0A660XN91-F1
#
_entry.id   AF-A0A660XN91-F1
#
_cell.length_a   1.000
_cell.length_b   1.000
_cell.length_c   1.000
_cell.angle_alpha   90.00
_cell.angle_beta   90.00
_cell.angle_gamma   90.00
#
_symmetry.space_group_name_H-M   'P 1'
#
loop_
_entity.id
_entity.type
_entity.pdbx_description
1 polymer ?
#
loop_
_entity_poly.entity_id
_entity_poly.type
_entity_poly.pdbx_seq_one_letter_code
_entity_poly.pdbx_strand_id
1 'polypeptide(L)'
;MFCYQCQETAKNLGCTLRGVCGKQESTANLQDLLIYVLKGISAVADAAGDTDPKTGLFIAQSLFTTITNANFDDDVFVDRIREALRLREELKEKHTDVITDKLPEAVFWAADSVEEFHAKALEVGVLSTANEDIRSLRELLVIGLKGIAAYADHAAILGHEDKSVYAFLTEALASTTKNLSQDEMIALVLKAGETAVNTMALLDKANTSAYGSPEITKVNIGVRGNPGILISGHDLKDMEELLKQTEGTGVDVYTHGEMLPANYYPAFKKYEHFVGNYGNAWWKQNKEFESFNGPILMTTNC
;
A
#
# COMPACT_ATOMS: atom_id res chain seq x y z
N MET A 1 20.80 -3.34 -1.39
CA MET A 1 19.37 -3.33 -1.80
C MET A 1 19.21 -3.91 -3.20
N PHE A 2 18.01 -4.39 -3.55
CA PHE A 2 17.58 -4.58 -4.94
C PHE A 2 16.09 -4.29 -5.08
N CYS A 3 15.71 -3.27 -5.85
CA CYS A 3 14.31 -2.91 -6.04
C CYS A 3 14.01 -2.51 -7.48
N TYR A 4 12.94 -3.07 -8.06
CA TYR A 4 12.55 -2.85 -9.46
C TYR A 4 11.05 -2.67 -9.67
N GLN A 5 10.30 -2.33 -8.62
CA GLN A 5 8.83 -2.33 -8.67
C GLN A 5 8.22 -1.13 -9.41
N CYS A 6 9.00 -0.09 -9.73
CA CYS A 6 8.51 1.12 -10.41
C CYS A 6 9.11 1.29 -11.80
N GLN A 7 8.37 1.98 -12.66
CA GLN A 7 8.75 2.24 -14.05
C GLN A 7 10.11 2.96 -14.16
N GLU A 8 10.44 3.84 -13.21
CA GLU A 8 11.69 4.61 -13.20
C GLU A 8 12.90 3.83 -12.67
N THR A 9 12.80 2.52 -12.45
CA THR A 9 13.90 1.75 -11.88
C THR A 9 15.20 1.89 -12.70
N ALA A 10 16.34 1.91 -12.01
CA ALA A 10 17.62 2.23 -12.63
C ALA A 10 17.92 1.30 -13.81
N LYS A 11 18.20 1.92 -14.98
CA LYS A 11 18.48 1.25 -16.26
C LYS A 11 17.37 0.30 -16.74
N ASN A 12 16.16 0.41 -16.20
CA ASN A 12 15.07 -0.56 -16.40
C ASN A 12 15.48 -2.00 -16.02
N LEU A 13 16.35 -2.14 -15.00
CA LEU A 13 16.83 -3.42 -14.49
C LEU A 13 16.59 -3.55 -12.97
N GLY A 14 16.99 -2.54 -12.20
CA GLY A 14 16.90 -2.57 -10.75
C GLY A 14 17.78 -1.53 -10.07
N CYS A 15 17.25 -0.89 -9.04
CA CYS A 15 18.02 -0.01 -8.15
C CYS A 15 18.85 -0.86 -7.18
N THR A 16 20.19 -0.73 -7.21
CA THR A 16 21.11 -1.57 -6.42
C THR A 16 21.90 -0.84 -5.34
N LEU A 17 21.95 0.50 -5.37
CA LEU A 17 22.66 1.33 -4.38
C LEU A 17 21.71 2.28 -3.65
N ARG A 18 20.90 3.01 -4.42
CA ARG A 18 19.83 3.89 -3.93
C ARG A 18 18.71 3.89 -4.97
N GLY A 19 17.46 3.99 -4.52
CA GLY A 19 16.31 4.13 -5.42
C GLY A 19 16.37 5.44 -6.21
N VAL A 20 15.93 5.42 -7.48
CA VAL A 20 15.73 6.66 -8.27
C VAL A 20 14.72 7.57 -7.57
N CYS A 21 13.72 6.98 -6.91
CA CYS A 21 12.78 7.67 -6.04
C CYS A 21 13.36 8.24 -4.74
N GLY A 22 14.68 8.08 -4.50
CA GLY A 22 15.35 8.57 -3.30
C GLY A 22 15.40 7.57 -2.13
N LYS A 23 14.66 6.45 -2.20
CA LYS A 23 14.64 5.39 -1.17
C LYS A 23 16.05 4.88 -0.87
N GLN A 24 16.43 4.91 0.41
CA GLN A 24 17.73 4.46 0.88
C GLN A 24 17.80 2.93 0.93
N GLU A 25 19.02 2.39 0.99
CA GLU A 25 19.24 0.95 1.13
C GLU A 25 18.60 0.39 2.41
N SER A 26 18.72 1.09 3.55
CA SER A 26 18.13 0.67 4.82
C SER A 26 16.61 0.48 4.69
N THR A 27 15.91 1.49 4.18
CA THR A 27 14.47 1.47 3.94
C THR A 27 14.06 0.38 2.96
N ALA A 28 14.80 0.22 1.85
CA ALA A 28 14.50 -0.81 0.86
C ALA A 28 14.60 -2.22 1.47
N ASN A 29 15.64 -2.47 2.25
CA ASN A 29 15.87 -3.74 2.91
C ASN A 29 14.80 -4.00 3.99
N LEU A 30 14.40 -2.99 4.77
CA LEU A 30 13.31 -3.14 5.75
C LEU A 30 11.95 -3.45 5.07
N GLN A 31 11.68 -2.88 3.90
CA GLN A 31 10.49 -3.25 3.11
C GLN A 31 10.53 -4.71 2.65
N ASP A 32 11.70 -5.20 2.22
CA ASP A 32 11.90 -6.62 1.86
C ASP A 32 11.67 -7.54 3.08
N LEU A 33 12.18 -7.16 4.25
CA LEU A 33 11.98 -7.92 5.49
C LEU A 33 10.52 -7.92 5.93
N LEU A 34 9.82 -6.80 5.85
CA LEU A 34 8.40 -6.74 6.16
C LEU A 34 7.63 -7.73 5.27
N ILE A 35 7.86 -7.70 3.96
CA ILE A 35 7.22 -8.65 3.02
C ILE A 35 7.58 -10.10 3.37
N TYR A 36 8.84 -10.38 3.76
CA TYR A 36 9.25 -11.71 4.20
C TYR A 36 8.47 -12.19 5.43
N VAL A 37 8.29 -11.34 6.45
CA VAL A 37 7.50 -11.70 7.65
C VAL A 37 6.02 -11.88 7.30
N LEU A 38 5.46 -11.04 6.41
CA LEU A 38 4.09 -11.20 5.92
C LEU A 38 3.90 -12.55 5.20
N LYS A 39 4.88 -13.01 4.39
CA LYS A 39 4.85 -14.36 3.81
C LYS A 39 4.80 -15.45 4.88
N GLY A 40 5.46 -15.23 6.03
CA GLY A 40 5.40 -16.11 7.20
C GLY A 40 4.01 -16.19 7.83
N ILE A 41 3.37 -15.04 8.09
CA ILE A 41 1.96 -14.97 8.52
C ILE A 41 1.07 -15.72 7.55
N SER A 42 1.22 -15.42 6.26
CA SER A 42 0.39 -16.00 5.22
C SER A 42 0.57 -17.51 5.08
N ALA A 43 1.77 -18.05 5.25
CA ALA A 43 2.01 -19.49 5.19
C ALA A 43 1.32 -20.25 6.33
N VAL A 44 1.28 -19.68 7.54
CA VAL A 44 0.55 -20.27 8.68
C VAL A 44 -0.95 -20.21 8.44
N ALA A 45 -1.45 -19.03 8.08
CA ALA A 45 -2.88 -18.82 7.82
C ALA A 45 -3.41 -19.70 6.68
N ASP A 46 -2.69 -19.79 5.57
CA ASP A 46 -3.03 -20.64 4.41
C ASP A 46 -3.05 -22.13 4.81
N ALA A 47 -2.06 -22.61 5.57
CA ALA A 47 -2.01 -23.99 6.02
C ALA A 47 -3.17 -24.34 6.99
N ALA A 48 -3.57 -23.39 7.84
CA ALA A 48 -4.69 -23.53 8.77
C ALA A 48 -6.07 -23.32 8.11
N GLY A 49 -6.12 -22.78 6.88
CA GLY A 49 -7.36 -22.26 6.30
C GLY A 49 -7.95 -21.09 7.10
N ASP A 50 -7.13 -20.36 7.86
CA ASP A 50 -7.55 -19.20 8.63
C ASP A 50 -7.64 -17.98 7.72
N THR A 51 -8.82 -17.38 7.66
CA THR A 51 -9.15 -16.21 6.83
C THR A 51 -9.62 -15.04 7.68
N ASP A 52 -9.09 -14.93 8.90
CA ASP A 52 -9.37 -13.83 9.82
C ASP A 52 -9.20 -12.46 9.13
N PRO A 53 -10.28 -11.66 9.00
CA PRO A 53 -10.23 -10.39 8.30
C PRO A 53 -9.26 -9.38 8.91
N LYS A 54 -9.03 -9.42 10.23
CA LYS A 54 -8.08 -8.48 10.88
C LYS A 54 -6.65 -8.75 10.43
N THR A 55 -6.27 -10.01 10.39
CA THR A 55 -4.97 -10.44 9.83
C THR A 55 -4.86 -10.03 8.36
N GLY A 56 -5.92 -10.27 7.59
CA GLY A 56 -6.00 -9.87 6.19
C GLY A 56 -5.83 -8.37 5.94
N LEU A 57 -6.52 -7.53 6.72
CA LEU A 57 -6.41 -6.07 6.65
C LEU A 57 -5.01 -5.59 7.05
N PHE A 58 -4.42 -6.18 8.10
CA PHE A 58 -3.03 -5.86 8.50
C PHE A 58 -2.03 -6.18 7.38
N ILE A 59 -2.20 -7.32 6.69
CA ILE A 59 -1.39 -7.68 5.51
C ILE A 59 -1.58 -6.63 4.41
N ALA A 60 -2.83 -6.24 4.10
CA ALA A 60 -3.11 -5.24 3.07
C ALA A 60 -2.43 -3.90 3.38
N GLN A 61 -2.63 -3.36 4.58
CA GLN A 61 -2.01 -2.11 5.01
C GLN A 61 -0.49 -2.17 4.97
N SER A 62 0.10 -3.28 5.41
CA SER A 62 1.55 -3.47 5.39
C SER A 62 2.08 -3.57 3.97
N LEU A 63 1.39 -4.24 3.04
CA LEU A 63 1.74 -4.23 1.62
C LEU A 63 1.70 -2.82 1.04
N PHE A 64 0.65 -2.05 1.34
CA PHE A 64 0.50 -0.67 0.88
C PHE A 64 1.67 0.20 1.34
N THR A 65 2.13 0.07 2.59
CA THR A 65 3.29 0.85 3.07
C THR A 65 4.60 0.63 2.29
N THR A 66 4.69 -0.45 1.51
CA THR A 66 5.85 -0.76 0.65
C THR A 66 5.70 -0.31 -0.81
N ILE A 67 4.59 0.36 -1.16
CA ILE A 67 4.40 0.97 -2.48
C ILE A 67 5.43 2.10 -2.67
N THR A 68 5.81 2.33 -3.93
CA THR A 68 6.72 3.41 -4.31
C THR A 68 6.20 4.74 -3.78
N ASN A 69 7.07 5.45 -3.05
CA ASN A 69 6.80 6.73 -2.43
C ASN A 69 5.66 6.76 -1.38
N ALA A 70 5.30 5.61 -0.80
CA ALA A 70 4.30 5.57 0.28
C ALA A 70 4.90 5.93 1.64
N ASN A 71 6.05 5.35 2.00
CA ASN A 71 6.69 5.61 3.28
C ASN A 71 8.23 5.49 3.20
N PHE A 72 8.93 6.44 3.81
CA PHE A 72 10.39 6.55 3.85
C PHE A 72 10.95 6.52 5.28
N ASP A 73 10.09 6.32 6.27
CA ASP A 73 10.44 6.28 7.69
C ASP A 73 10.78 4.85 8.11
N ASP A 74 12.05 4.62 8.46
CA ASP A 74 12.55 3.29 8.84
C ASP A 74 11.88 2.79 10.14
N ASP A 75 11.52 3.68 11.07
CA ASP A 75 10.87 3.29 12.34
C ASP A 75 9.48 2.69 12.10
N VAL A 76 8.74 3.20 11.11
CA VAL A 76 7.43 2.63 10.71
C VAL A 76 7.57 1.19 10.24
N PHE A 77 8.63 0.87 9.49
CA PHE A 77 8.86 -0.50 9.04
C PHE A 77 9.30 -1.40 10.18
N VAL A 78 10.18 -0.93 11.07
CA VAL A 78 10.60 -1.66 12.27
C VAL A 78 9.40 -2.04 13.14
N ASP A 79 8.51 -1.08 13.42
CA ASP A 79 7.33 -1.34 14.24
C ASP A 79 6.34 -2.29 13.56
N ARG A 80 6.14 -2.16 12.25
CA ARG A 80 5.32 -3.11 11.48
C ARG A 80 5.90 -4.51 11.44
N ILE A 81 7.23 -4.65 11.37
CA ILE A 81 7.90 -5.96 11.42
C ILE A 81 7.67 -6.60 12.79
N ARG A 82 7.83 -5.86 13.89
CA ARG A 82 7.55 -6.37 15.25
C ARG A 82 6.11 -6.83 15.40
N GLU A 83 5.16 -6.02 14.93
CA GLU A 83 3.75 -6.36 14.98
C GLU A 83 3.42 -7.58 14.11
N ALA A 84 4.02 -7.68 12.92
CA ALA A 84 3.87 -8.84 12.04
C ALA A 84 4.44 -10.11 12.69
N LEU A 85 5.58 -10.03 13.37
CA LEU A 85 6.15 -11.15 14.12
C LEU A 85 5.22 -11.57 15.26
N ARG A 86 4.69 -10.61 16.05
CA ARG A 86 3.73 -10.88 17.13
C ARG A 86 2.49 -11.62 16.60
N LEU A 87 1.87 -11.09 15.54
CA LEU A 87 0.67 -11.68 14.94
C LEU A 87 0.95 -13.08 14.39
N ARG A 88 2.13 -13.31 13.81
CA ARG A 88 2.54 -14.64 13.35
C ARG A 88 2.65 -15.63 14.50
N GLU A 89 3.24 -15.23 15.63
CA GLU A 89 3.35 -16.11 16.81
C GLU A 89 1.95 -16.43 17.39
N GLU A 90 1.04 -15.46 17.46
CA GLU A 90 -0.34 -15.69 17.87
C GLU A 90 -1.07 -16.69 16.97
N LEU A 91 -0.87 -16.61 15.64
CA LEU A 91 -1.42 -17.58 14.70
C LEU A 91 -0.81 -18.98 14.88
N LYS A 92 0.49 -19.08 15.17
CA LYS A 92 1.16 -20.36 15.44
C LYS A 92 0.65 -21.01 16.72
N GLU A 93 0.43 -20.22 17.78
CA GLU A 93 -0.15 -20.70 19.03
C GLU A 93 -1.60 -21.16 18.85
N LYS A 94 -2.37 -20.45 18.01
CA LYS A 94 -3.75 -20.81 17.68
C LYS A 94 -3.86 -22.11 16.87
N HIS A 95 -2.93 -22.35 15.94
CA HIS A 95 -2.97 -23.45 14.97
C HIS A 95 -1.73 -24.35 15.05
N THR A 96 -1.42 -24.85 16.24
CA THR A 96 -0.24 -25.70 16.47
C THR A 96 -0.19 -26.97 15.62
N ASP A 97 -1.35 -27.45 15.16
CA ASP A 97 -1.51 -28.67 14.36
C ASP A 97 -0.95 -28.56 12.93
N VAL A 98 -0.86 -27.33 12.39
CA VAL A 98 -0.30 -27.10 11.05
C VAL A 98 1.17 -26.71 11.06
N ILE A 99 1.75 -26.47 12.25
CA ILE A 99 3.14 -26.06 12.40
C ILE A 99 4.06 -27.28 12.23
N THR A 100 4.66 -27.38 11.05
CA THR A 100 5.55 -28.49 10.69
C THR A 100 6.80 -27.96 9.99
N ASP A 101 7.87 -28.76 9.96
CA ASP A 101 9.13 -28.46 9.26
C ASP A 101 8.99 -28.28 7.74
N LYS A 102 7.78 -28.47 7.19
CA LYS A 102 7.46 -28.19 5.78
C LYS A 102 7.12 -26.73 5.51
N LEU A 103 6.84 -25.95 6.56
CA LEU A 103 6.59 -24.52 6.44
C LEU A 103 7.89 -23.75 6.12
N PRO A 104 7.80 -22.61 5.43
CA PRO A 104 9.00 -21.85 5.05
C PRO A 104 9.71 -21.25 6.27
N GLU A 105 11.01 -20.95 6.13
CA GLU A 105 11.83 -20.30 7.18
C GLU A 105 11.17 -19.02 7.74
N ALA A 106 10.42 -18.29 6.90
CA ALA A 106 9.66 -17.10 7.28
C ALA A 106 8.65 -17.34 8.43
N VAL A 107 8.27 -18.58 8.72
CA VAL A 107 7.41 -18.96 9.86
C VAL A 107 8.22 -19.03 11.17
N PHE A 108 9.50 -19.32 11.08
CA PHE A 108 10.34 -19.68 12.23
C PHE A 108 11.37 -18.60 12.59
N TRP A 109 11.83 -17.81 11.62
CA TRP A 109 12.77 -16.73 11.89
C TRP A 109 12.14 -15.67 12.80
N ALA A 110 12.81 -15.28 13.88
CA ALA A 110 12.38 -14.22 14.77
C ALA A 110 13.61 -13.43 15.25
N ALA A 111 13.40 -12.15 15.52
CA ALA A 111 14.40 -11.25 16.09
C ALA A 111 13.67 -10.10 16.80
N ASP A 112 14.38 -9.33 17.62
CA ASP A 112 13.83 -8.18 18.36
C ASP A 112 14.65 -6.89 18.14
N SER A 113 15.92 -7.03 17.76
CA SER A 113 16.81 -5.90 17.51
C SER A 113 16.77 -5.40 16.06
N VAL A 114 16.97 -4.09 15.89
CA VAL A 114 17.01 -3.43 14.57
C VAL A 114 18.23 -3.91 13.78
N GLU A 115 19.32 -4.24 14.47
CA GLU A 115 20.54 -4.81 13.88
C GLU A 115 20.27 -6.17 13.23
N GLU A 116 19.54 -7.06 13.92
CA GLU A 116 19.14 -8.35 13.36
C GLU A 116 18.17 -8.21 12.20
N PHE A 117 17.27 -7.20 12.25
CA PHE A 117 16.39 -6.90 11.12
C PHE A 117 17.19 -6.51 9.89
N HIS A 118 18.15 -5.59 10.02
CA HIS A 118 19.01 -5.23 8.90
C HIS A 118 19.85 -6.41 8.40
N ALA A 119 20.37 -7.26 9.29
CA ALA A 119 21.13 -8.44 8.89
C ALA A 119 20.27 -9.41 8.08
N LYS A 120 19.07 -9.78 8.56
CA LYS A 120 18.18 -10.70 7.84
C LYS A 120 17.69 -10.12 6.52
N ALA A 121 17.42 -8.81 6.48
CA ALA A 121 16.92 -8.12 5.30
C ALA A 121 17.83 -8.27 4.07
N LEU A 122 19.15 -8.42 4.28
CA LEU A 122 20.12 -8.65 3.19
C LEU A 122 19.95 -10.01 2.50
N GLU A 123 19.34 -10.99 3.18
CA GLU A 123 19.20 -12.37 2.70
C GLU A 123 17.85 -12.63 2.01
N VAL A 124 16.81 -11.88 2.40
CA VAL A 124 15.40 -12.22 2.08
C VAL A 124 14.76 -11.38 0.98
N GLY A 125 15.53 -10.46 0.38
CA GLY A 125 15.07 -9.61 -0.72
C GLY A 125 14.78 -10.35 -2.02
N VAL A 126 14.42 -9.60 -3.06
CA VAL A 126 14.02 -10.10 -4.39
C VAL A 126 15.00 -11.12 -4.99
N LEU A 127 16.31 -10.89 -4.83
CA LEU A 127 17.36 -11.76 -5.40
C LEU A 127 17.55 -13.09 -4.66
N SER A 128 16.86 -13.31 -3.54
CA SER A 128 16.82 -14.62 -2.87
C SER A 128 16.21 -15.72 -3.75
N THR A 129 15.36 -15.35 -4.72
CA THR A 129 14.88 -16.26 -5.76
C THR A 129 15.87 -16.27 -6.92
N ALA A 130 16.69 -17.32 -7.04
CA ALA A 130 17.75 -17.41 -8.03
C ALA A 130 17.25 -17.49 -9.49
N ASN A 131 16.26 -18.34 -9.76
CA ASN A 131 15.69 -18.51 -11.10
C ASN A 131 14.92 -17.24 -11.53
N GLU A 132 15.27 -16.67 -12.68
CA GLU A 132 14.72 -15.41 -13.17
C GLU A 132 13.23 -15.47 -13.51
N ASP A 133 12.75 -16.56 -14.11
CA ASP A 133 11.34 -16.71 -14.48
C ASP A 133 10.46 -16.87 -13.23
N ILE A 134 10.92 -17.66 -12.25
CA ILE A 134 10.25 -17.82 -10.96
C ILE A 134 10.23 -16.48 -10.21
N ARG A 135 11.36 -15.77 -10.19
CA ARG A 135 11.48 -14.44 -9.58
C ARG A 135 10.53 -13.45 -10.25
N SER A 136 10.49 -13.44 -11.58
CA SER A 136 9.61 -12.58 -12.37
C SER A 136 8.13 -12.79 -12.00
N LEU A 137 7.65 -14.03 -11.98
CA LEU A 137 6.25 -14.33 -11.68
C LEU A 137 5.89 -14.05 -10.20
N ARG A 138 6.77 -14.38 -9.25
CA ARG A 138 6.55 -14.08 -7.82
C ARG A 138 6.46 -12.58 -7.58
N GLU A 139 7.38 -11.80 -8.14
CA GLU A 139 7.39 -10.36 -7.92
C GLU A 139 6.31 -9.64 -8.72
N LEU A 140 5.95 -10.12 -9.92
CA LEU A 140 4.77 -9.62 -10.63
C LEU A 140 3.50 -9.80 -9.80
N LEU A 141 3.34 -10.97 -9.17
CA LEU A 141 2.24 -11.23 -8.26
C LEU A 141 2.30 -10.25 -7.07
N VAL A 142 3.41 -10.20 -6.33
CA VAL A 142 3.56 -9.34 -5.14
C VAL A 142 3.32 -7.85 -5.48
N ILE A 143 3.84 -7.36 -6.60
CA ILE A 143 3.60 -5.97 -7.07
C ILE A 143 2.11 -5.75 -7.32
N GLY A 144 1.41 -6.70 -7.96
CA GLY A 144 -0.04 -6.65 -8.15
C GLY A 144 -0.81 -6.65 -6.83
N LEU A 145 -0.41 -7.51 -5.87
CA LEU A 145 -1.04 -7.58 -4.55
C LEU A 145 -0.93 -6.25 -3.78
N LYS A 146 0.19 -5.52 -3.90
CA LYS A 146 0.33 -4.19 -3.29
C LYS A 146 -0.71 -3.21 -3.82
N GLY A 147 -0.94 -3.19 -5.13
CA GLY A 147 -1.97 -2.34 -5.74
C GLY A 147 -3.39 -2.71 -5.28
N ILE A 148 -3.71 -4.01 -5.25
CA ILE A 148 -4.98 -4.52 -4.73
C ILE A 148 -5.17 -4.10 -3.27
N ALA A 149 -4.12 -4.27 -2.46
CA ALA A 149 -4.14 -3.93 -1.04
C ALA A 149 -4.42 -2.44 -0.78
N ALA A 150 -3.87 -1.53 -1.59
CA ALA A 150 -4.15 -0.10 -1.47
C ALA A 150 -5.64 0.21 -1.72
N TYR A 151 -6.24 -0.38 -2.75
CA TYR A 151 -7.67 -0.20 -3.01
C TYR A 151 -8.55 -0.80 -1.90
N ALA A 152 -8.16 -1.97 -1.39
CA ALA A 152 -8.87 -2.64 -0.31
C ALA A 152 -8.83 -1.83 0.99
N ASP A 153 -7.71 -1.17 1.29
CA ASP A 153 -7.57 -0.32 2.48
C ASP A 153 -8.48 0.91 2.42
N HIS A 154 -8.50 1.62 1.29
CA HIS A 154 -9.44 2.74 1.10
C HIS A 154 -10.91 2.32 1.19
N ALA A 155 -11.26 1.15 0.66
CA ALA A 155 -12.62 0.62 0.80
C ALA A 155 -12.94 0.33 2.28
N ALA A 156 -11.99 -0.27 3.01
CA ALA A 156 -12.14 -0.60 4.42
C ALA A 156 -12.27 0.66 5.31
N ILE A 157 -11.53 1.74 5.02
CA ILE A 157 -11.66 3.05 5.68
C ILE A 157 -13.11 3.57 5.61
N LEU A 158 -13.82 3.28 4.51
CA LEU A 158 -15.22 3.64 4.32
C LEU A 158 -16.20 2.57 4.82
N GLY A 159 -15.72 1.53 5.52
CA GLY A 159 -16.54 0.45 6.07
C GLY A 159 -16.97 -0.60 5.03
N HIS A 160 -16.31 -0.66 3.88
CA HIS A 160 -16.55 -1.65 2.83
C HIS A 160 -15.41 -2.66 2.76
N GLU A 161 -15.67 -3.89 3.21
CA GLU A 161 -14.68 -4.97 3.21
C GLU A 161 -15.21 -6.19 2.43
N ASP A 162 -14.30 -6.88 1.74
CA ASP A 162 -14.55 -8.18 1.14
C ASP A 162 -13.49 -9.18 1.60
N LYS A 163 -13.94 -10.14 2.42
CA LYS A 163 -13.06 -11.17 3.01
C LYS A 163 -12.36 -12.02 1.96
N SER A 164 -12.95 -12.16 0.76
CA SER A 164 -12.33 -12.92 -0.33
C SER A 164 -11.05 -12.25 -0.85
N VAL A 165 -10.99 -10.91 -0.83
CA VAL A 165 -9.79 -10.15 -1.19
C VAL A 165 -8.68 -10.47 -0.19
N TYR A 166 -8.96 -10.40 1.11
CA TYR A 166 -8.01 -10.71 2.17
C TYR A 166 -7.53 -12.16 2.17
N ALA A 167 -8.45 -13.10 1.93
CA ALA A 167 -8.10 -14.50 1.77
C ALA A 167 -7.14 -14.70 0.58
N PHE A 168 -7.39 -14.03 -0.55
CA PHE A 168 -6.50 -14.11 -1.71
C PHE A 168 -5.15 -13.45 -1.48
N LEU A 169 -5.08 -12.28 -0.82
CA LEU A 169 -3.79 -11.66 -0.48
C LEU A 169 -2.92 -12.62 0.34
N THR A 170 -3.54 -13.34 1.27
CA THR A 170 -2.90 -14.36 2.10
C THR A 170 -2.44 -15.56 1.27
N GLU A 171 -3.34 -16.19 0.50
CA GLU A 171 -3.03 -17.30 -0.41
C GLU A 171 -1.86 -16.95 -1.36
N ALA A 172 -1.94 -15.77 -1.97
CA ALA A 172 -0.98 -15.31 -2.96
C ALA A 172 0.41 -15.05 -2.34
N LEU A 173 0.49 -14.43 -1.16
CA LEU A 173 1.77 -14.28 -0.46
C LEU A 173 2.38 -15.63 -0.06
N ALA A 174 1.57 -16.53 0.51
CA ALA A 174 2.01 -17.89 0.86
C ALA A 174 2.52 -18.66 -0.38
N SER A 175 1.89 -18.47 -1.54
CA SER A 175 2.31 -19.11 -2.79
C SER A 175 3.76 -18.79 -3.17
N THR A 176 4.25 -17.60 -2.83
CA THR A 176 5.61 -17.16 -3.18
C THR A 176 6.70 -17.87 -2.38
N THR A 177 6.34 -18.65 -1.37
CA THR A 177 7.28 -19.51 -0.62
C THR A 177 7.23 -20.97 -1.05
N LYS A 178 6.32 -21.32 -1.98
CA LYS A 178 6.12 -22.69 -2.46
C LYS A 178 6.89 -22.94 -3.77
N ASN A 179 7.22 -24.20 -4.02
CA ASN A 179 7.76 -24.65 -5.31
C ASN A 179 6.59 -25.02 -6.23
N LEU A 180 6.09 -24.03 -6.97
CA LEU A 180 4.98 -24.18 -7.92
C LEU A 180 5.50 -24.30 -9.35
N SER A 181 4.72 -24.96 -10.20
CA SER A 181 4.94 -24.96 -11.64
C SER A 181 4.67 -23.57 -12.23
N GLN A 182 5.17 -23.34 -13.45
CA GLN A 182 4.96 -22.08 -14.16
C GLN A 182 3.48 -21.79 -14.43
N ASP A 183 2.71 -22.82 -14.80
CA ASP A 183 1.27 -22.69 -15.06
C ASP A 183 0.51 -22.30 -13.79
N GLU A 184 0.85 -22.87 -12.64
CA GLU A 184 0.25 -22.51 -11.34
C GLU A 184 0.58 -21.05 -10.96
N MET A 185 1.83 -20.61 -11.17
CA MET A 185 2.23 -19.23 -10.89
C MET A 185 1.53 -18.23 -11.82
N ILE A 186 1.38 -18.54 -13.12
CA ILE A 186 0.64 -17.71 -14.07
C ILE A 186 -0.84 -17.65 -13.67
N ALA A 187 -1.43 -18.77 -13.26
CA ALA A 187 -2.82 -18.80 -12.80
C ALA A 187 -3.05 -17.88 -11.59
N LEU A 188 -2.11 -17.82 -10.65
CA LEU A 188 -2.16 -16.89 -9.51
C LEU A 188 -2.07 -15.42 -9.94
N VAL A 189 -1.22 -15.09 -10.91
CA VAL A 189 -1.15 -13.73 -11.49
C VAL A 189 -2.47 -13.34 -12.16
N LEU A 190 -3.09 -14.26 -12.91
CA LEU A 190 -4.40 -14.01 -13.52
C LEU A 190 -5.51 -13.83 -12.48
N LYS A 191 -5.50 -14.64 -11.42
CA LYS A 191 -6.43 -14.53 -10.28
C LYS A 191 -6.23 -13.20 -9.52
N ALA A 192 -5.00 -12.67 -9.47
CA ALA A 192 -4.75 -11.34 -8.95
C ALA A 192 -5.42 -10.26 -9.82
N GLY A 193 -5.43 -10.41 -11.14
CA GLY A 193 -6.19 -9.55 -12.05
C GLY A 193 -7.69 -9.57 -11.78
N GLU A 194 -8.28 -10.76 -11.58
CA GLU A 194 -9.69 -10.89 -11.18
C GLU A 194 -9.97 -10.23 -9.83
N THR A 195 -9.11 -10.47 -8.84
CA THR A 195 -9.24 -9.88 -7.50
C THR A 195 -9.12 -8.35 -7.56
N ALA A 196 -8.26 -7.82 -8.43
CA ALA A 196 -8.15 -6.38 -8.67
C ALA A 196 -9.45 -5.80 -9.22
N VAL A 197 -10.10 -6.45 -10.20
CA VAL A 197 -11.41 -6.01 -10.71
C VAL A 197 -12.44 -5.93 -9.59
N ASN A 198 -12.53 -6.97 -8.76
CA ASN A 198 -13.47 -7.01 -7.63
C ASN A 198 -13.17 -5.92 -6.60
N THR A 199 -11.90 -5.70 -6.28
CA THR A 199 -11.48 -4.70 -5.29
C THR A 199 -11.71 -3.27 -5.78
N MET A 200 -11.45 -2.99 -7.06
CA MET A 200 -11.76 -1.69 -7.66
C MET A 200 -13.28 -1.44 -7.69
N ALA A 201 -14.08 -2.46 -8.01
CA ALA A 201 -15.55 -2.34 -7.96
C ALA A 201 -16.05 -2.10 -6.52
N LEU A 202 -15.42 -2.71 -5.51
CA LEU A 202 -15.72 -2.46 -4.11
C LEU A 202 -15.41 -1.01 -3.72
N LEU A 203 -14.23 -0.50 -4.10
CA LEU A 203 -13.81 0.88 -3.83
C LEU A 203 -14.69 1.91 -4.57
N ASP A 204 -15.04 1.64 -5.83
CA ASP A 204 -15.99 2.48 -6.59
C ASP A 204 -17.33 2.59 -5.86
N LYS A 205 -17.89 1.45 -5.43
CA LYS A 205 -19.12 1.41 -4.64
C LYS A 205 -18.97 2.17 -3.31
N ALA A 206 -17.87 1.97 -2.59
CA ALA A 206 -17.61 2.64 -1.33
C ALA A 206 -17.62 4.17 -1.50
N ASN A 207 -16.84 4.68 -2.45
CA ASN A 207 -16.75 6.11 -2.73
C ASN A 207 -18.07 6.70 -3.23
N THR A 208 -18.70 6.07 -4.23
CA THR A 208 -19.93 6.60 -4.84
C THR A 208 -21.13 6.54 -3.89
N SER A 209 -21.20 5.53 -3.02
CA SER A 209 -22.25 5.46 -2.00
C SER A 209 -22.05 6.47 -0.86
N ALA A 210 -20.80 6.76 -0.49
CA ALA A 210 -20.49 7.73 0.55
C ALA A 210 -20.60 9.19 0.08
N TYR A 211 -20.14 9.48 -1.14
CA TYR A 211 -19.91 10.86 -1.60
C TYR A 211 -20.75 11.27 -2.83
N GLY A 212 -21.55 10.34 -3.35
CA GLY A 212 -22.34 10.50 -4.58
C GLY A 212 -21.58 10.09 -5.84
N SER A 213 -22.29 9.85 -6.94
CA SER A 213 -21.65 9.60 -8.22
C SER A 213 -20.94 10.86 -8.73
N PRO A 214 -19.68 10.77 -9.19
CA PRO A 214 -19.00 11.87 -9.85
C PRO A 214 -19.82 12.43 -11.01
N GLU A 215 -19.79 13.75 -11.18
CA GLU A 215 -20.51 14.44 -12.25
C GLU A 215 -19.61 15.45 -12.97
N ILE A 216 -20.00 15.88 -14.17
CA ILE A 216 -19.25 16.86 -14.95
C ILE A 216 -19.02 18.12 -14.10
N THR A 217 -17.75 18.48 -13.92
CA THR A 217 -17.33 19.57 -13.04
C THR A 217 -16.28 20.43 -13.71
N LYS A 218 -16.43 21.75 -13.63
CA LYS A 218 -15.36 22.69 -13.96
C LYS A 218 -14.59 23.00 -12.68
N VAL A 219 -13.33 22.61 -12.63
CA VAL A 219 -12.47 22.81 -11.47
C VAL A 219 -11.60 24.04 -11.69
N ASN A 220 -11.58 24.96 -10.72
CA ASN A 220 -10.68 26.10 -10.75
C ASN A 220 -9.23 25.63 -10.50
N ILE A 221 -8.29 26.17 -11.27
CA ILE A 221 -6.85 25.91 -11.13
C ILE A 221 -6.05 27.14 -10.70
N GLY A 222 -6.73 28.27 -10.44
CA GLY A 222 -6.17 29.46 -9.81
C GLY A 222 -6.31 29.44 -8.29
N VAL A 223 -5.83 30.51 -7.64
CA VAL A 223 -5.81 30.65 -6.17
C VAL A 223 -6.65 31.84 -5.70
N ARG A 224 -7.04 31.81 -4.42
CA ARG A 224 -7.64 32.94 -3.68
C ARG A 224 -6.61 33.62 -2.77
N GLY A 225 -7.04 34.66 -2.05
CA GLY A 225 -6.19 35.42 -1.12
C GLY A 225 -6.14 34.89 0.32
N ASN A 226 -6.91 33.86 0.66
CA ASN A 226 -6.90 33.25 1.99
C ASN A 226 -5.70 32.29 2.15
N PRO A 227 -5.24 31.99 3.39
CA PRO A 227 -4.39 30.83 3.63
C PRO A 227 -5.14 29.55 3.27
N GLY A 228 -4.41 28.48 2.94
CA GLY A 228 -5.03 27.20 2.61
C GLY A 228 -4.23 25.97 3.01
N ILE A 229 -4.89 24.82 2.98
CA ILE A 229 -4.29 23.49 3.14
C ILE A 229 -4.38 22.77 1.78
N LEU A 230 -3.28 22.14 1.38
CA LEU A 230 -3.21 21.31 0.17
C LEU A 230 -3.30 19.83 0.55
N ILE A 231 -4.36 19.15 0.14
CA ILE A 231 -4.50 17.70 0.31
C ILE A 231 -4.09 16.96 -0.96
N SER A 232 -3.25 15.94 -0.80
CA SER A 232 -2.69 15.11 -1.88
C SER A 232 -2.84 13.62 -1.53
N GLY A 233 -2.60 12.74 -2.51
CA GLY A 233 -2.87 11.31 -2.37
C GLY A 233 -4.26 10.94 -2.91
N HIS A 234 -4.99 10.07 -2.22
CA HIS A 234 -6.20 9.43 -2.75
C HIS A 234 -7.36 9.31 -1.74
N ASP A 235 -7.12 9.52 -0.44
CA ASP A 235 -8.13 9.20 0.57
C ASP A 235 -9.24 10.26 0.65
N LEU A 236 -10.47 9.86 0.29
CA LEU A 236 -11.63 10.74 0.31
C LEU A 236 -12.25 10.89 1.69
N LYS A 237 -11.96 10.00 2.64
CA LYS A 237 -12.41 10.14 4.02
C LYS A 237 -11.63 11.25 4.72
N ASP A 238 -10.33 11.29 4.52
CA ASP A 238 -9.48 12.39 5.00
C ASP A 238 -9.93 13.74 4.43
N MET A 239 -10.32 13.78 3.14
CA MET A 239 -10.89 14.97 2.51
C MET A 239 -12.21 15.40 3.16
N GLU A 240 -13.11 14.45 3.44
CA GLU A 240 -14.37 14.72 4.13
C GLU A 240 -14.12 15.37 5.50
N GLU A 241 -13.21 14.79 6.28
CA GLU A 241 -12.90 15.25 7.62
C GLU A 241 -12.19 16.61 7.62
N LEU A 242 -11.25 16.82 6.69
CA LEU A 242 -10.56 18.09 6.51
C LEU A 242 -11.55 19.21 6.14
N LEU A 243 -12.45 18.96 5.18
CA LEU A 243 -13.45 19.95 4.76
C LEU A 243 -14.39 20.35 5.90
N LYS A 244 -14.86 19.37 6.68
CA LYS A 244 -15.69 19.63 7.87
C LYS A 244 -14.96 20.45 8.92
N GLN A 245 -13.69 20.15 9.18
CA GLN A 245 -12.90 20.83 10.23
C GLN A 245 -12.47 22.25 9.83
N THR A 246 -12.34 22.52 8.54
CA THR A 246 -11.91 23.83 8.01
C THR A 246 -13.08 24.78 7.71
N GLU A 247 -14.32 24.29 7.72
CA GLU A 247 -15.51 25.10 7.45
C GLU A 247 -15.64 26.27 8.46
N GLY A 248 -15.77 27.49 7.92
CA GLY A 248 -15.91 28.71 8.74
C GLY A 248 -14.63 29.19 9.43
N THR A 249 -13.49 28.55 9.20
CA THR A 249 -12.21 28.93 9.85
C THR A 249 -11.46 30.05 9.13
N GLY A 250 -11.81 30.35 7.88
CA GLY A 250 -11.06 31.25 7.01
C GLY A 250 -9.86 30.59 6.31
N VAL A 251 -9.70 29.26 6.44
CA VAL A 251 -8.70 28.46 5.71
C VAL A 251 -9.37 27.78 4.51
N ASP A 252 -8.86 28.04 3.32
CA ASP A 252 -9.30 27.40 2.08
C ASP A 252 -8.69 25.98 1.95
N VAL A 253 -9.38 25.09 1.24
CA VAL A 253 -8.88 23.74 0.92
C VAL A 253 -8.65 23.62 -0.59
N TYR A 254 -7.51 23.05 -0.96
CA TYR A 254 -7.12 22.76 -2.35
C TYR A 254 -6.74 21.29 -2.47
N THR A 255 -7.03 20.68 -3.62
CA THR A 255 -6.54 19.34 -3.97
C THR A 255 -5.23 19.43 -4.77
N HIS A 256 -4.44 18.37 -4.75
CA HIS A 256 -3.26 18.17 -5.59
C HIS A 256 -3.19 16.73 -6.11
N GLY A 257 -2.61 16.56 -7.32
CA GLY A 257 -2.41 15.25 -7.92
C GLY A 257 -3.70 14.43 -8.02
N GLU A 258 -3.68 13.25 -7.42
CA GLU A 258 -4.77 12.28 -7.47
C GLU A 258 -5.96 12.64 -6.56
N MET A 259 -5.88 13.72 -5.78
CA MET A 259 -7.03 14.26 -5.06
C MET A 259 -7.92 15.16 -5.93
N LEU A 260 -7.48 15.52 -7.15
CA LEU A 260 -8.28 16.29 -8.11
C LEU A 260 -9.73 15.77 -8.25
N PRO A 261 -9.99 14.44 -8.37
CA PRO A 261 -11.33 13.91 -8.50
C PRO A 261 -12.26 14.16 -7.31
N ALA A 262 -11.76 14.53 -6.13
CA ALA A 262 -12.62 14.96 -5.03
C ALA A 262 -13.54 16.13 -5.43
N ASN A 263 -13.09 16.99 -6.35
CA ASN A 263 -13.92 18.07 -6.90
C ASN A 263 -15.15 17.57 -7.64
N TYR A 264 -15.17 16.31 -8.10
CA TYR A 264 -16.23 15.76 -8.93
C TYR A 264 -17.41 15.21 -8.11
N TYR A 265 -17.21 14.97 -6.81
CA TYR A 265 -18.19 14.35 -5.93
C TYR A 265 -19.18 15.37 -5.36
N PRO A 266 -20.50 15.15 -5.51
CA PRO A 266 -21.53 16.05 -4.98
C PRO A 266 -21.39 16.37 -3.49
N ALA A 267 -20.97 15.40 -2.67
CA ALA A 267 -20.81 15.59 -1.23
C ALA A 267 -19.78 16.66 -0.85
N PHE A 268 -18.75 16.88 -1.68
CA PHE A 268 -17.69 17.87 -1.43
C PHE A 268 -17.97 19.23 -2.08
N LYS A 269 -18.75 19.28 -3.17
CA LYS A 269 -19.08 20.52 -3.88
C LYS A 269 -19.87 21.55 -3.08
N LYS A 270 -20.49 21.14 -1.98
CA LYS A 270 -21.26 22.03 -1.10
C LYS A 270 -20.39 23.00 -0.29
N TYR A 271 -19.09 22.76 -0.18
CA TYR A 271 -18.18 23.56 0.64
C TYR A 271 -17.61 24.74 -0.15
N GLU A 272 -17.97 25.97 0.21
CA GLU A 272 -17.53 27.19 -0.52
C GLU A 272 -16.03 27.48 -0.41
N HIS A 273 -15.39 27.01 0.66
CA HIS A 273 -13.95 27.12 0.91
C HIS A 273 -13.15 25.98 0.28
N PHE A 274 -13.79 25.01 -0.36
CA PHE A 274 -13.12 24.07 -1.26
C PHE A 274 -12.92 24.75 -2.63
N VAL A 275 -11.69 25.22 -2.88
CA VAL A 275 -11.45 26.19 -3.97
C VAL A 275 -11.25 25.55 -5.33
N GLY A 276 -10.55 24.40 -5.38
CA GLY A 276 -10.18 23.75 -6.63
C GLY A 276 -8.90 22.93 -6.49
N ASN A 277 -8.16 22.82 -7.60
CA ASN A 277 -6.95 22.01 -7.67
C ASN A 277 -5.71 22.87 -7.94
N TYR A 278 -4.65 22.64 -7.17
CA TYR A 278 -3.39 23.34 -7.31
C TYR A 278 -2.31 22.42 -7.91
N GLY A 279 -1.51 22.95 -8.84
CA GLY A 279 -0.36 22.25 -9.40
C GLY A 279 -0.69 21.21 -10.47
N ASN A 280 0.12 20.17 -10.54
CA ASN A 280 0.09 19.13 -11.56
C ASN A 280 0.18 17.73 -10.92
N ALA A 281 0.95 16.83 -11.53
CA ALA A 281 1.23 15.49 -11.03
C ALA A 281 2.37 15.51 -10.00
N TRP A 282 2.39 14.47 -9.16
CA TRP A 282 3.25 14.31 -7.99
C TRP A 282 4.74 14.64 -8.20
N TRP A 283 5.35 14.30 -9.35
CA TRP A 283 6.80 14.50 -9.54
C TRP A 283 7.23 15.98 -9.56
N LYS A 284 6.29 16.92 -9.71
CA LYS A 284 6.56 18.37 -9.62
C LYS A 284 6.42 18.94 -8.20
N GLN A 285 5.99 18.12 -7.23
CA GLN A 285 5.54 18.60 -5.93
C GLN A 285 6.58 19.39 -5.15
N ASN A 286 7.89 19.13 -5.32
CA ASN A 286 8.91 19.92 -4.62
C ASN A 286 8.80 21.42 -4.90
N LYS A 287 8.45 21.81 -6.15
CA LYS A 287 8.28 23.21 -6.52
C LYS A 287 6.89 23.71 -6.16
N GLU A 288 5.88 22.88 -6.39
CA GLU A 288 4.48 23.26 -6.23
C GLU A 288 4.07 23.35 -4.75
N PHE A 289 4.51 22.40 -3.91
CA PHE A 289 4.31 22.45 -2.46
C PHE A 289 5.01 23.67 -1.85
N GLU A 290 6.24 23.96 -2.25
CA GLU A 290 6.96 25.16 -1.82
C GLU A 290 6.17 26.43 -2.19
N SER A 291 5.72 26.55 -3.44
CA SER A 291 4.98 27.75 -3.89
C SER A 291 3.54 27.83 -3.36
N PHE A 292 3.00 26.76 -2.78
CA PHE A 292 1.69 26.77 -2.13
C PHE A 292 1.72 27.53 -0.79
N ASN A 293 2.87 27.56 -0.11
CA ASN A 293 3.13 28.21 1.19
C ASN A 293 2.38 27.66 2.41
N GLY A 294 1.19 27.08 2.22
CA GLY A 294 0.38 26.49 3.29
C GLY A 294 0.81 25.06 3.67
N PRO A 295 0.19 24.48 4.70
CA PRO A 295 0.40 23.08 5.06
C PRO A 295 0.01 22.12 3.92
N ILE A 296 0.75 21.02 3.80
CA ILE A 296 0.47 19.92 2.87
C ILE A 296 0.10 18.67 3.67
N LEU A 297 -1.00 18.03 3.31
CA LEU A 297 -1.45 16.75 3.85
C LEU A 297 -1.31 15.66 2.78
N MET A 298 -0.40 14.72 2.99
CA MET A 298 -0.24 13.53 2.16
C MET A 298 -1.07 12.39 2.74
N THR A 299 -2.20 12.07 2.11
CA THR A 299 -3.04 10.93 2.53
C THR A 299 -2.44 9.59 2.11
N THR A 300 -1.75 9.57 0.96
CA THR A 300 -1.07 8.40 0.38
C THR A 300 0.12 8.86 -0.47
N ASN A 301 0.78 7.95 -1.22
CA ASN A 301 1.89 8.26 -2.14
C ASN A 301 1.53 9.41 -3.13
N CYS A 302 2.48 10.22 -3.62
CA CYS A 302 3.87 9.90 -3.98
C CYS A 302 4.95 10.95 -3.61
#